data_AF-A0A1G7F0E8-F1
#
_entry.id   AF-A0A1G7F0E8-F1
#
_cell.length_a   1.000
_cell.length_b   1.000
_cell.length_c   1.000
_cell.angle_alpha   90.00
_cell.angle_beta   90.00
_cell.angle_gamma   90.00
#
_symmetry.space_group_name_H-M   'P 1'
#
loop_
_entity.id
_entity.type
_entity.pdbx_description
1 polymer ?
#
loop_
_entity_poly.entity_id
_entity_poly.type
_entity_poly.pdbx_seq_one_letter_code
_entity_poly.pdbx_strand_id
1 'polypeptide(L)' 'MKYSEFHRKIKKNGWVKVRSEGSHYIYEKNGKTYPVPFHGSKEIGEGLRKK' A
#
# COMPACT_ATOMS: atom_id res chain seq x y z
N MET A 1 -10.34 -7.88 -2.04
CA MET A 1 -9.03 -8.30 -1.46
C MET A 1 -8.72 -7.43 -0.26
N LYS A 2 -8.08 -7.97 0.78
CA LYS A 2 -7.81 -7.20 2.00
C LYS A 2 -6.70 -6.19 1.80
N TYR A 3 -6.70 -5.09 2.56
CA TYR A 3 -5.57 -4.15 2.59
C TYR A 3 -4.25 -4.89 2.88
N SER A 4 -4.21 -5.80 3.85
CA SER A 4 -3.02 -6.62 4.15
C SER A 4 -2.52 -7.47 2.97
N GLU A 5 -3.42 -7.95 2.10
CA GLU A 5 -3.04 -8.68 0.88
C GLU A 5 -2.50 -7.73 -0.18
N PHE A 6 -3.11 -6.55 -0.34
CA PHE A 6 -2.67 -5.56 -1.30
C PHE A 6 -1.26 -5.06 -0.98
N HIS A 7 -0.98 -4.77 0.29
CA HIS A 7 0.35 -4.36 0.75
C HIS A 7 1.42 -5.45 0.58
N ARG A 8 1.04 -6.73 0.70
CA ARG A 8 1.94 -7.84 0.35
C ARG A 8 2.28 -7.85 -1.14
N LYS A 9 1.31 -7.59 -2.02
CA LYS A 9 1.56 -7.44 -3.47
C LYS A 9 2.47 -6.25 -3.78
N ILE A 10 2.25 -5.10 -3.14
CA ILE A 10 3.11 -3.91 -3.31
C ILE A 10 4.57 -4.26 -3.01
N LYS A 11 4.83 -4.87 -1.85
CA LYS A 11 6.19 -5.31 -1.45
C LYS A 11 6.80 -6.31 -2.44
N LYS A 12 6.02 -7.31 -2.89
CA LYS A 12 6.47 -8.27 -3.91
C LYS A 12 6.85 -7.62 -5.23
N ASN A 13 6.21 -6.49 -5.58
CA ASN A 13 6.53 -5.71 -6.77
C ASN A 13 7.72 -4.75 -6.57
N GLY A 14 8.52 -4.93 -5.52
CA GLY A 14 9.76 -4.18 -5.30
C GLY A 14 9.58 -2.78 -4.72
N TRP A 15 8.40 -2.46 -4.19
CA TRP A 15 8.19 -1.23 -3.43
C TRP A 15 8.60 -1.43 -1.97
N VAL A 16 9.38 -0.52 -1.44
CA VAL A 16 9.88 -0.56 -0.04
C VAL A 16 9.04 0.38 0.81
N LYS A 17 8.53 -0.10 1.94
CA LYS A 17 7.81 0.76 2.89
C LYS A 17 8.83 1.63 3.63
N VAL A 18 8.76 2.95 3.47
CA VAL A 18 9.71 3.91 4.06
C VAL A 18 9.14 4.66 5.27
N ARG A 19 7.81 4.85 5.32
CA ARG A 19 7.15 5.55 6.45
C ARG A 19 5.76 4.98 6.73
N SER A 20 5.29 5.18 7.94
CA SER A 20 3.89 5.03 8.34
C SER A 20 3.41 6.30 9.01
N GLU A 21 2.24 6.77 8.62
CA GLU A 21 1.60 7.93 9.21
C GLU A 21 0.09 7.69 9.30
N GLY A 22 -0.42 7.55 10.53
CA GLY A 22 -1.80 7.16 10.78
C GLY A 22 -2.20 5.90 10.01
N SER A 23 -3.26 6.01 9.21
CA SER A 23 -3.79 4.93 8.38
C SER A 23 -3.10 4.78 7.02
N HIS A 24 -1.96 5.43 6.76
CA HIS A 24 -1.26 5.37 5.48
C HIS A 24 0.16 4.83 5.62
N TYR A 25 0.56 3.99 4.67
CA TYR A 25 1.95 3.57 4.48
C TYR A 25 2.53 4.30 3.27
N ILE A 26 3.72 4.86 3.42
CA ILE A 26 4.46 5.45 2.32
C ILE A 26 5.40 4.40 1.78
N TYR A 27 5.30 4.16 0.48
CA TYR A 27 6.18 3.27 -0.25
C TYR A 27 7.09 4.06 -1.19
N GLU A 28 8.32 3.60 -1.36
CA GLU A 28 9.28 4.13 -2.32
C GLU A 28 9.68 3.07 -3.35
N LYS A 29 9.81 3.49 -4.61
CA LYS A 29 10.43 2.71 -5.67
C LYS A 29 11.05 3.65 -6.69
N ASN A 30 12.33 3.46 -7.03
CA ASN A 30 13.07 4.25 -8.01
C ASN A 30 13.00 5.77 -7.75
N GLY A 31 13.19 6.19 -6.49
CA GLY A 31 13.16 7.59 -6.07
C GLY A 31 11.76 8.23 -6.06
N LYS A 32 10.69 7.47 -6.32
CA LYS A 32 9.30 7.94 -6.24
C LYS A 32 8.63 7.39 -4.99
N THR A 33 7.97 8.26 -4.24
CA THR A 33 7.17 7.88 -3.07
C THR A 33 5.67 7.90 -3.38
N TYR A 34 4.92 6.94 -2.85
CA TYR A 34 3.46 6.88 -2.98
C TYR A 34 2.78 6.47 -1.66
N PRO A 35 1.78 7.23 -1.18
CA PRO A 35 0.99 6.88 -0.01
C PRO A 35 -0.08 5.83 -0.36
N VAL A 36 -0.21 4.80 0.46
CA VAL A 36 -1.22 3.75 0.32
C VAL A 36 -1.99 3.58 1.62
N PRO A 37 -3.34 3.71 1.61
CA PRO A 37 -4.15 3.51 2.81
C PRO A 37 -4.08 2.08 3.30
N PHE A 38 -4.13 1.89 4.62
CA PHE A 38 -4.06 0.60 5.30
C PHE A 38 -5.08 0.53 6.44
N HIS A 39 -6.11 -0.30 6.25
CA HIS A 39 -7.13 -0.60 7.27
C HIS A 39 -7.13 -2.08 7.67
N GLY A 40 -5.94 -2.69 7.71
CA GLY A 40 -5.74 -4.05 8.23
C GLY A 40 -6.44 -5.13 7.41
N SER A 41 -7.44 -5.78 8.02
CA SER A 41 -8.20 -6.90 7.46
C SER A 41 -9.42 -6.47 6.63
N LYS A 42 -9.75 -5.17 6.58
CA LYS A 42 -10.83 -4.65 5.72
C LYS A 42 -10.50 -4.87 4.24
N GLU A 43 -11.53 -4.96 3.43
CA GLU A 43 -11.39 -5.01 1.97
C GLU A 43 -11.04 -3.64 1.39
N ILE A 44 -10.13 -3.63 0.41
CA ILE A 44 -9.83 -2.42 -0.37
C ILE A 44 -10.92 -2.22 -1.42
N GLY A 45 -11.39 -0.98 -1.57
CA GLY A 45 -12.32 -0.63 -2.65
C GLY A 45 -11.67 -0.78 -4.02
N GLU A 46 -12.44 -1.23 -5.01
CA GLU A 46 -11.93 -1.52 -6.36
C GLU A 46 -11.34 -0.31 -7.07
N GLY A 47 -11.89 0.90 -6.84
CA GLY A 47 -11.34 2.14 -7.39
C GLY A 47 -9.91 2.43 -6.89
N LEU A 48 -9.64 2.17 -5.62
CA LEU A 48 -8.29 2.32 -5.05
C LEU A 48 -7.35 1.21 -5.50
N ARG A 49 -7.87 -0.01 -5.66
CA ARG A 49 -7.06 -1.17 -6.08
C ARG A 49 -6.53 -1.05 -7.51
N LYS A 50 -7.29 -0.41 -8.40
CA LYS A 50 -6.99 -0.30 -9.84
C LYS A 50 -6.18 0.95 -10.21
N LYS A 51 -5.95 1.84 -9.25
CA LYS A 51 -5.14 3.05 -9.41
C LYS A 51 -3.64 2.71 -9.35
#